data_AF-A0A949RK03-F1
#
_entry.id   AF-A0A949RK03-F1
#
_cell.length_a   1.000
_cell.length_b   1.000
_cell.length_c   1.000
_cell.angle_alpha   90.00
_cell.angle_beta   90.00
_cell.angle_gamma   90.00
#
_symmetry.space_group_name_H-M   'P 1'
#
loop_
_entity.id
_entity.type
_entity.pdbx_description
1 polymer ?
#
loop_
_entity_poly.entity_id
_entity_poly.type
_entity_poly.pdbx_seq_one_letter_code
_entity_poly.pdbx_strand_id
1 'polypeptide(L)'
;MKRLLVIAVTAAVSLCATGRARLTRASIAAVEKSFDHRLEREVLEGDPFLLLGMTRGVYVEGFGIVYSAEVDLAPVPGISPFHQQMTKADWLRVRQKKLQRLPLLRTAMKQMLLDSAATHEGLDPDEQMALGISLTRHPGEDSSGIPAQIVMQAYKKNLLEISTGKRDRLQLDSVLKIQEY
;
A
#
# COMPACT_ATOMS: atom_id res chain seq x y z
N MET A 1 72.08 -30.64 1.77
CA MET A 1 70.77 -31.31 1.58
C MET A 1 69.68 -30.25 1.73
N LYS A 2 69.01 -29.93 0.61
CA LYS A 2 67.99 -28.87 0.50
C LYS A 2 66.73 -29.27 1.28
N ARG A 3 66.26 -28.41 2.18
CA ARG A 3 64.88 -28.47 2.71
C ARG A 3 64.18 -27.16 2.35
N LEU A 4 63.42 -27.21 1.24
CA LEU A 4 62.37 -26.26 0.95
C LEU A 4 61.26 -26.46 1.98
N LEU A 5 60.90 -25.40 2.71
CA LEU A 5 59.63 -25.32 3.41
C LEU A 5 58.77 -24.31 2.65
N VAL A 6 57.79 -24.81 1.92
CA VAL A 6 56.82 -24.03 1.14
C VAL A 6 55.87 -23.36 2.13
N ILE A 7 55.92 -22.03 2.20
CA ILE A 7 54.92 -21.22 2.90
C ILE A 7 53.68 -21.17 2.01
N ALA A 8 52.64 -21.91 2.37
CA ALA A 8 51.32 -21.80 1.75
C ALA A 8 50.62 -20.57 2.31
N VAL A 9 50.64 -19.47 1.56
CA VAL A 9 49.77 -18.30 1.83
C VAL A 9 48.39 -18.64 1.28
N THR A 10 47.53 -19.21 2.12
CA THR A 10 46.09 -19.24 1.88
C THR A 10 45.55 -17.82 2.03
N ALA A 11 45.45 -17.11 0.91
CA ALA A 11 44.70 -15.86 0.82
C ALA A 11 43.21 -16.19 1.01
N ALA A 12 42.72 -16.05 2.25
CA ALA A 12 41.30 -16.01 2.54
C ALA A 12 40.75 -14.72 1.91
N VAL A 13 40.23 -14.84 0.69
CA VAL A 13 39.41 -13.79 0.09
C VAL A 13 38.10 -13.76 0.88
N SER A 14 38.07 -12.93 1.93
CA SER A 14 36.84 -12.51 2.57
C SER A 14 36.05 -11.68 1.57
N LEU A 15 35.20 -12.32 0.78
CA LEU A 15 34.06 -11.66 0.15
C LEU A 15 33.15 -11.18 1.29
N CYS A 16 33.43 -10.01 1.84
CA CYS A 16 32.40 -9.19 2.46
C CYS A 16 31.44 -8.81 1.34
N ALA A 17 30.46 -9.68 1.06
CA ALA A 17 29.26 -9.26 0.41
C ALA A 17 28.54 -8.30 1.37
N THR A 18 28.93 -7.02 1.35
CA THR A 18 28.08 -5.91 1.76
C THR A 18 26.96 -5.75 0.73
N GLY A 19 26.25 -6.86 0.46
CA GLY A 19 25.09 -6.86 -0.40
C GLY A 19 23.97 -6.20 0.39
N ARG A 20 23.86 -4.88 0.27
CA ARG A 20 22.62 -4.17 0.62
C ARG A 20 21.49 -5.00 0.03
N ALA A 21 20.52 -5.40 0.86
CA ALA A 21 19.38 -6.20 0.41
C ALA A 21 18.86 -5.55 -0.87
N ARG A 22 18.75 -6.32 -1.96
CA ARG A 22 18.23 -5.76 -3.22
C ARG A 22 16.72 -5.78 -3.13
N LEU A 23 16.06 -4.69 -3.51
CA LEU A 23 14.62 -4.71 -3.71
C LEU A 23 14.31 -5.74 -4.80
N THR A 24 13.46 -6.73 -4.48
CA THR A 24 13.12 -7.81 -5.41
C THR A 24 11.68 -7.67 -5.86
N ARG A 25 11.37 -8.16 -7.07
CA ARG A 25 9.95 -8.21 -7.50
C ARG A 25 9.10 -9.09 -6.59
N ALA A 26 9.69 -10.11 -5.97
CA ALA A 26 9.01 -10.98 -5.02
C ALA A 26 8.55 -10.24 -3.76
N SER A 27 9.38 -9.34 -3.20
CA SER A 27 8.96 -8.54 -2.02
C SER A 27 7.88 -7.52 -2.37
N ILE A 28 7.93 -6.93 -3.57
CA ILE A 28 6.84 -6.07 -4.10
C ILE A 28 5.55 -6.88 -4.24
N ALA A 29 5.60 -8.06 -4.85
CA ALA A 29 4.44 -8.92 -5.05
C ALA A 29 3.83 -9.44 -3.73
N ALA A 30 4.63 -9.60 -2.68
CA ALA A 30 4.13 -9.95 -1.36
C ALA A 30 3.27 -8.83 -0.77
N VAL A 31 3.72 -7.57 -0.91
CA VAL A 31 2.96 -6.39 -0.45
C VAL A 31 1.72 -6.16 -1.32
N GLU A 32 1.81 -6.32 -2.65
CA GLU A 32 0.64 -6.28 -3.54
C GLU A 32 -0.48 -7.21 -3.03
N LYS A 33 -0.15 -8.48 -2.75
CA LYS A 33 -1.12 -9.46 -2.23
C LYS A 33 -1.64 -9.13 -0.84
N SER A 34 -0.78 -8.61 0.04
CA SER A 34 -1.19 -8.17 1.38
C SER A 34 -2.21 -7.03 1.32
N PHE A 35 -2.01 -6.10 0.38
CA PHE A 35 -2.90 -4.96 0.18
C PHE A 35 -4.25 -5.43 -0.36
N ASP A 36 -4.25 -6.31 -1.36
CA ASP A 36 -5.47 -6.91 -1.91
C ASP A 36 -6.26 -7.64 -0.81
N HIS A 37 -5.59 -8.48 -0.01
CA HIS A 37 -6.22 -9.21 1.08
C HIS A 37 -6.86 -8.27 2.12
N ARG A 38 -6.15 -7.21 2.51
CA ARG A 38 -6.65 -6.25 3.48
C ARG A 38 -7.90 -5.55 2.94
N LEU A 39 -7.85 -5.04 1.72
CA LEU A 39 -8.97 -4.32 1.09
C LEU A 39 -10.21 -5.20 0.91
N GLU A 40 -10.02 -6.47 0.52
CA GLU A 40 -11.11 -7.41 0.25
C GLU A 40 -11.68 -8.12 1.49
N ARG A 41 -10.98 -8.15 2.62
CA ARG A 41 -11.39 -9.01 3.75
C ARG A 41 -11.29 -8.37 5.13
N GLU A 42 -10.30 -7.53 5.36
CA GLU A 42 -10.00 -7.08 6.72
C GLU A 42 -10.69 -5.76 7.09
N VAL A 43 -11.07 -4.93 6.11
CA VAL A 43 -11.64 -3.61 6.43
C VAL A 43 -13.11 -3.70 6.89
N LEU A 44 -13.89 -4.63 6.33
CA LEU A 44 -15.32 -4.79 6.61
C LEU A 44 -15.71 -6.28 6.57
N GLU A 45 -15.75 -6.92 7.74
CA GLU A 45 -16.18 -8.30 7.87
C GLU A 45 -17.62 -8.46 7.34
N GLY A 46 -17.78 -9.28 6.29
CA GLY A 46 -19.08 -9.56 5.66
C GLY A 46 -19.59 -8.52 4.64
N ASP A 47 -18.93 -7.37 4.48
CA ASP A 47 -19.31 -6.34 3.50
C ASP A 47 -18.06 -5.59 2.98
N PRO A 48 -17.07 -6.30 2.41
CA PRO A 48 -15.79 -5.72 2.05
C PRO A 48 -15.88 -4.62 0.98
N PHE A 49 -14.78 -3.92 0.77
CA PHE A 49 -14.67 -3.11 -0.44
C PHE A 49 -14.58 -4.03 -1.65
N LEU A 50 -15.12 -3.58 -2.78
CA LEU A 50 -14.95 -4.29 -4.03
C LEU A 50 -13.68 -3.78 -4.71
N LEU A 51 -12.67 -4.65 -4.79
CA LEU A 51 -11.43 -4.38 -5.50
C LEU A 51 -11.71 -4.48 -7.01
N LEU A 52 -11.64 -3.36 -7.72
CA LEU A 52 -11.84 -3.31 -9.18
C LEU A 52 -10.53 -3.51 -9.94
N GLY A 53 -9.43 -3.02 -9.37
CA GLY A 53 -8.09 -3.15 -9.91
C GLY A 53 -7.17 -3.64 -8.81
N MET A 54 -6.59 -4.84 -9.03
CA MET A 54 -5.63 -5.43 -8.09
C MET A 54 -4.46 -4.48 -7.85
N THR A 55 -3.92 -4.50 -6.63
CA THR A 55 -2.78 -3.68 -6.26
C THR A 55 -1.61 -3.96 -7.20
N ARG A 56 -1.02 -2.89 -7.74
CA ARG A 56 0.20 -2.93 -8.55
C ARG A 56 1.26 -2.06 -7.88
N GLY A 57 2.46 -2.60 -7.72
CA GLY A 57 3.62 -1.92 -7.19
C GLY A 57 4.65 -1.64 -8.28
N VAL A 58 5.17 -0.42 -8.31
CA VAL A 58 6.24 0.00 -9.23
C VAL A 58 7.35 0.65 -8.41
N TYR A 59 8.58 0.19 -8.61
CA TYR A 59 9.76 0.87 -8.08
C TYR A 59 10.25 1.90 -9.08
N VAL A 60 10.49 3.12 -8.59
CA VAL A 60 11.05 4.25 -9.34
C VAL A 60 12.36 4.63 -8.67
N GLU A 61 13.46 4.40 -9.36
CA GLU A 61 14.81 4.64 -8.83
C GLU A 61 14.97 6.09 -8.32
N GLY A 62 15.47 6.24 -7.09
CA GLY A 62 15.69 7.53 -6.45
C GLY A 62 14.43 8.20 -5.88
N PHE A 63 13.24 7.74 -6.29
CA PHE A 63 11.98 8.14 -5.64
C PHE A 63 11.56 7.13 -4.58
N GLY A 64 11.57 5.83 -4.91
CA GLY A 64 11.11 4.75 -4.07
C GLY A 64 9.99 3.93 -4.70
N ILE A 65 9.05 3.42 -3.89
CA ILE A 65 8.00 2.51 -4.35
C ILE A 65 6.61 3.17 -4.36
N VAL A 66 5.87 2.93 -5.44
CA VAL A 66 4.50 3.42 -5.63
C VAL A 66 3.57 2.21 -5.78
N TYR A 67 2.54 2.18 -4.94
CA TYR A 67 1.43 1.24 -5.04
C TYR A 67 0.18 1.94 -5.55
N SER A 68 -0.58 1.25 -6.39
CA SER A 68 -1.89 1.72 -6.86
C SER A 68 -2.92 0.60 -6.79
N ALA A 69 -4.14 0.92 -6.38
CA ALA A 69 -5.29 0.02 -6.45
C ALA A 69 -6.56 0.81 -6.82
N GLU A 70 -7.58 0.11 -7.31
CA GLU A 70 -8.88 0.71 -7.62
C GLU A 70 -9.98 0.02 -6.81
N VAL A 71 -10.80 0.81 -6.13
CA VAL A 71 -11.75 0.31 -5.14
C VAL A 71 -13.12 0.96 -5.32
N ASP A 72 -14.16 0.13 -5.32
CA ASP A 72 -15.52 0.58 -5.09
C ASP A 72 -15.89 0.45 -3.61
N LEU A 73 -16.11 1.60 -2.98
CA LEU A 73 -16.53 1.69 -1.58
C LEU A 73 -17.97 1.26 -1.37
N ALA A 74 -18.84 1.32 -2.36
CA ALA A 74 -20.23 0.93 -2.20
C ALA A 74 -20.77 0.37 -3.52
N PRO A 75 -20.54 -0.93 -3.78
CA PRO A 75 -21.04 -1.61 -4.97
C PRO A 75 -22.53 -1.38 -5.14
N VAL A 76 -22.89 -0.79 -6.27
CA VAL A 76 -24.27 -0.50 -6.60
C VAL A 76 -24.98 -1.84 -6.89
N PRO A 77 -26.14 -2.13 -6.28
CA PRO A 77 -26.93 -3.29 -6.67
C PRO A 77 -27.26 -3.16 -8.16
N GLY A 78 -26.76 -4.11 -8.96
CA GLY A 78 -26.82 -4.04 -10.41
C GLY A 78 -28.25 -3.92 -10.94
N ILE A 79 -28.36 -3.41 -12.17
CA ILE A 79 -29.62 -3.41 -12.91
C ILE A 79 -30.08 -4.86 -13.06
N SER A 80 -31.28 -5.18 -12.56
CA SER A 80 -31.89 -6.50 -12.66
C SER A 80 -33.26 -6.39 -13.33
N PRO A 81 -33.86 -7.51 -13.80
CA PRO A 81 -35.22 -7.48 -14.34
C PRO A 81 -36.26 -6.87 -13.38
N PHE A 82 -35.98 -6.91 -12.07
CA PHE A 82 -36.83 -6.37 -10.99
C PHE A 82 -36.39 -4.99 -10.48
N HIS A 83 -35.21 -4.52 -10.87
CA HIS A 83 -34.70 -3.19 -10.54
C HIS A 83 -33.97 -2.60 -11.75
N GLN A 84 -34.75 -2.09 -12.70
CA GLN A 84 -34.26 -1.71 -14.01
C GLN A 84 -33.51 -0.37 -14.01
N GLN A 85 -33.77 0.48 -13.02
CA GLN A 85 -33.19 1.80 -12.91
C GLN A 85 -32.92 2.16 -11.46
N MET A 86 -31.81 2.85 -11.23
CA MET A 86 -31.48 3.38 -9.92
C MET A 86 -32.36 4.59 -9.58
N THR A 87 -33.06 4.53 -8.45
CA THR A 87 -33.83 5.67 -7.95
C THR A 87 -32.92 6.68 -7.25
N LYS A 88 -33.42 7.91 -7.04
CA LYS A 88 -32.71 8.92 -6.23
C LYS A 88 -32.40 8.41 -4.81
N ALA A 89 -33.32 7.63 -4.23
CA ALA A 89 -33.14 7.06 -2.90
C ALA A 89 -32.00 6.02 -2.87
N ASP A 90 -31.82 5.26 -3.95
CA ASP A 90 -30.72 4.30 -4.05
C ASP A 90 -29.37 5.02 -4.14
N TRP A 91 -29.26 6.06 -4.96
CA TRP A 91 -28.05 6.88 -5.05
C TRP A 91 -27.70 7.58 -3.73
N LEU A 92 -28.71 8.04 -2.98
CA LEU A 92 -28.49 8.59 -1.65
C LEU A 92 -27.92 7.53 -0.69
N ARG A 93 -28.42 6.29 -0.76
CA ARG A 93 -27.93 5.16 0.06
C ARG A 93 -26.48 4.81 -0.28
N VAL A 94 -26.14 4.76 -1.57
CA VAL A 94 -24.76 4.54 -2.06
C VAL A 94 -23.84 5.63 -1.52
N ARG A 95 -24.21 6.91 -1.69
CA ARG A 95 -23.45 8.05 -1.20
C ARG A 95 -23.20 7.98 0.32
N GLN A 96 -24.25 7.72 1.10
CA GLN A 96 -24.13 7.57 2.56
C GLN A 96 -23.17 6.45 2.93
N LYS A 97 -23.26 5.30 2.26
CA LYS A 97 -22.37 4.15 2.47
C LYS A 97 -20.91 4.49 2.14
N LYS A 98 -20.65 5.21 1.04
CA LYS A 98 -19.29 5.68 0.71
C LYS A 98 -18.73 6.64 1.75
N LEU A 99 -19.52 7.64 2.17
CA LEU A 99 -19.10 8.60 3.21
C LEU A 99 -18.78 7.92 4.54
N GLN A 100 -19.58 6.92 4.94
CA GLN A 100 -19.33 6.13 6.15
C GLN A 100 -18.05 5.28 6.04
N ARG A 101 -17.74 4.78 4.85
CA ARG A 101 -16.59 3.90 4.60
C ARG A 101 -15.27 4.62 4.34
N LEU A 102 -15.34 5.88 3.90
CA LEU A 102 -14.16 6.66 3.55
C LEU A 102 -13.16 6.80 4.72
N PRO A 103 -13.57 7.05 5.98
CA PRO A 103 -12.65 7.03 7.12
C PRO A 103 -11.98 5.68 7.33
N LEU A 104 -12.70 4.57 7.11
CA LEU A 104 -12.18 3.21 7.25
C LEU A 104 -11.11 2.93 6.18
N LEU A 105 -11.36 3.34 4.94
CA LEU A 105 -10.38 3.26 3.87
C LEU A 105 -9.11 4.05 4.23
N ARG A 106 -9.25 5.29 4.71
CA ARG A 106 -8.09 6.10 5.14
C ARG A 106 -7.27 5.39 6.20
N THR A 107 -7.92 4.85 7.24
CA THR A 107 -7.23 4.10 8.29
C THR A 107 -6.53 2.85 7.73
N ALA A 108 -7.19 2.11 6.83
CA ALA A 108 -6.60 0.96 6.17
C ALA A 108 -5.36 1.35 5.36
N MET A 109 -5.43 2.40 4.54
CA MET A 109 -4.29 2.90 3.75
C MET A 109 -3.09 3.30 4.62
N LYS A 110 -3.33 3.98 5.75
CA LYS A 110 -2.28 4.34 6.71
C LYS A 110 -1.59 3.08 7.25
N GLN A 111 -2.38 2.08 7.65
CA GLN A 111 -1.87 0.83 8.20
C GLN A 111 -1.15 -0.01 7.14
N MET A 112 -1.64 -0.04 5.90
CA MET A 112 -1.00 -0.69 4.74
C MET A 112 0.41 -0.15 4.51
N LEU A 113 0.55 1.17 4.41
CA LEU A 113 1.86 1.79 4.25
C LEU A 113 2.79 1.47 5.43
N LEU A 114 2.29 1.58 6.65
CA LEU A 114 3.06 1.29 7.85
C LEU A 114 3.56 -0.17 7.90
N ASP A 115 2.68 -1.13 7.63
CA ASP A 115 3.00 -2.57 7.68
C ASP A 115 3.99 -2.96 6.57
N SER A 116 3.87 -2.36 5.39
CA SER A 116 4.72 -2.68 4.24
C SER A 116 6.19 -2.22 4.40
N ALA A 117 6.47 -1.27 5.31
CA ALA A 117 7.80 -0.70 5.47
C ALA A 117 8.87 -1.74 5.86
N ALA A 118 8.50 -2.73 6.67
CA ALA A 118 9.39 -3.80 7.10
C ALA A 118 9.64 -4.85 5.99
N THR A 119 8.70 -5.03 5.06
CA THR A 119 8.82 -6.01 3.96
C THR A 119 9.85 -5.59 2.91
N HIS A 120 10.11 -4.29 2.77
CA HIS A 120 11.04 -3.75 1.79
C HIS A 120 12.44 -3.53 2.34
N GLU A 121 13.09 -4.56 2.89
CA GLU A 121 14.45 -4.43 3.45
C GLU A 121 15.44 -3.74 2.49
N GLY A 122 15.31 -4.02 1.18
CA GLY A 122 16.19 -3.48 0.15
C GLY A 122 15.87 -2.10 -0.43
N LEU A 123 14.78 -1.47 0.01
CA LEU A 123 14.46 -0.08 -0.36
C LEU A 123 15.32 0.89 0.47
N ASP A 124 15.79 2.00 -0.11
CA ASP A 124 16.59 2.96 0.63
C ASP A 124 15.75 3.60 1.77
N PRO A 125 16.27 3.75 3.01
CA PRO A 125 15.56 4.46 4.08
C PRO A 125 15.12 5.89 3.73
N ASP A 126 15.87 6.56 2.85
CA ASP A 126 15.58 7.94 2.40
C ASP A 126 14.66 8.00 1.16
N GLU A 127 14.29 6.85 0.59
CA GLU A 127 13.28 6.77 -0.46
C GLU A 127 11.84 6.79 0.11
N GLN A 128 10.89 7.17 -0.75
CA GLN A 128 9.48 7.26 -0.42
C GLN A 128 8.73 5.95 -0.68
N MET A 129 7.67 5.78 0.09
CA MET A 129 6.64 4.77 -0.12
C MET A 129 5.34 5.52 -0.33
N ALA A 130 4.68 5.29 -1.46
CA ALA A 130 3.41 5.91 -1.82
C ALA A 130 2.34 4.85 -2.10
N LEU A 131 1.10 5.15 -1.72
CA LEU A 131 -0.10 4.36 -2.01
C LEU A 131 -1.19 5.29 -2.54
N GLY A 132 -1.60 5.07 -3.78
CA GLY A 132 -2.75 5.70 -4.41
C GLY A 132 -3.93 4.73 -4.50
N ILE A 133 -5.09 5.13 -4.00
CA ILE A 133 -6.33 4.38 -4.20
C ILE A 133 -7.31 5.26 -4.97
N SER A 134 -7.68 4.80 -6.16
CA SER A 134 -8.72 5.43 -6.98
C SER A 134 -10.09 4.87 -6.59
N LEU A 135 -11.08 5.75 -6.47
CA LEU A 135 -12.43 5.41 -6.03
C LEU A 135 -13.40 5.43 -7.20
N THR A 136 -14.19 4.37 -7.29
CA THR A 136 -15.25 4.28 -8.30
C THR A 136 -16.29 5.36 -8.06
N ARG A 137 -16.64 6.08 -9.12
CA ARG A 137 -17.72 7.06 -9.15
C ARG A 137 -18.72 6.66 -10.21
N HIS A 138 -20.00 6.79 -9.91
CA HIS A 138 -21.05 6.55 -10.90
C HIS A 138 -21.58 7.88 -11.46
N PRO A 139 -21.92 7.97 -12.75
CA PRO A 139 -22.44 9.19 -13.35
C PRO A 139 -23.70 9.76 -12.68
N GLY A 140 -24.52 8.91 -12.06
CA GLY A 140 -25.75 9.32 -11.36
C GLY A 140 -25.57 9.65 -9.88
N GLU A 141 -24.35 9.55 -9.34
CA GLU A 141 -24.05 9.72 -7.93
C GLU A 141 -23.61 11.16 -7.62
N ASP A 142 -24.16 11.76 -6.57
CA ASP A 142 -23.58 12.97 -5.98
C ASP A 142 -22.25 12.61 -5.30
N SER A 143 -21.14 13.10 -5.87
CA SER A 143 -19.78 12.84 -5.40
C SER A 143 -19.25 13.91 -4.43
N SER A 144 -20.08 14.86 -3.99
CA SER A 144 -19.64 15.95 -3.11
C SER A 144 -19.05 15.42 -1.81
N GLY A 145 -17.79 15.73 -1.51
CA GLY A 145 -17.09 15.23 -0.30
C GLY A 145 -16.56 13.79 -0.39
N ILE A 146 -16.64 13.15 -1.55
CA ILE A 146 -16.02 11.84 -1.83
C ILE A 146 -14.91 12.08 -2.85
N PRO A 147 -13.62 11.89 -2.51
CA PRO A 147 -12.54 12.08 -3.46
C PRO A 147 -12.57 11.03 -4.59
N ALA A 148 -11.99 11.35 -5.73
CA ALA A 148 -11.77 10.44 -6.85
C ALA A 148 -10.56 9.56 -6.55
N GLN A 149 -9.60 10.09 -5.80
CA GLN A 149 -8.39 9.40 -5.43
C GLN A 149 -7.88 9.90 -4.09
N ILE A 150 -7.34 8.99 -3.28
CA ILE A 150 -6.56 9.31 -2.09
C ILE A 150 -5.14 8.83 -2.35
N VAL A 151 -4.17 9.71 -2.14
CA VAL A 151 -2.73 9.39 -2.21
C VAL A 151 -2.13 9.64 -0.84
N MET A 152 -1.43 8.63 -0.31
CA MET A 152 -0.64 8.74 0.91
C MET A 152 0.80 8.43 0.61
N GLN A 153 1.73 9.21 1.14
CA GLN A 153 3.16 8.97 0.99
C GLN A 153 3.95 9.32 2.26
N ALA A 154 5.03 8.58 2.51
CA ALA A 154 5.99 8.87 3.57
C ALA A 154 7.37 8.29 3.20
N TYR A 155 8.42 8.80 3.84
CA TYR A 155 9.75 8.19 3.78
C TYR A 155 9.75 6.83 4.49
N LYS A 156 10.42 5.84 3.89
CA LYS A 156 10.55 4.49 4.48
C LYS A 156 11.06 4.54 5.92
N LYS A 157 12.11 5.33 6.19
CA LYS A 157 12.69 5.46 7.54
C LYS A 157 11.66 5.85 8.61
N ASN A 158 10.77 6.79 8.28
CA ASN A 158 9.76 7.26 9.22
C ASN A 158 8.72 6.18 9.50
N LEU A 159 8.26 5.47 8.48
CA LEU A 159 7.33 4.35 8.63
C LEU A 159 7.96 3.22 9.44
N LEU A 160 9.22 2.89 9.15
CA LEU A 160 9.95 1.82 9.85
C LEU A 160 10.23 2.15 11.32
N GLU A 161 10.56 3.40 11.64
CA GLU A 161 10.73 3.85 13.02
C GLU A 161 9.44 3.71 13.82
N ILE A 162 8.28 4.02 13.22
CA ILE A 162 6.97 3.86 13.85
C ILE A 162 6.62 2.37 13.98
N SER A 163 6.83 1.57 12.93
CA SER A 163 6.48 0.15 12.94
C SER A 163 7.31 -0.65 13.94
N THR A 164 8.57 -0.25 14.17
CA THR A 164 9.49 -0.87 15.14
C THR A 164 9.39 -0.27 16.54
N GLY A 165 8.51 0.69 16.77
CA GLY A 165 8.31 1.33 18.08
C GLY A 165 9.43 2.28 18.51
N LYS A 166 10.37 2.62 17.62
CA LYS A 166 11.37 3.68 17.84
C LYS A 166 10.73 5.06 17.87
N ARG A 167 9.58 5.21 17.23
CA ARG A 167 8.72 6.39 17.23
C ARG A 167 7.30 5.99 17.61
N ASP A 168 6.58 6.87 18.30
CA ASP A 168 5.19 6.63 18.72
C ASP A 168 4.26 6.46 17.51
N ARG A 169 3.34 5.49 17.56
CA ARG A 169 2.30 5.27 16.53
C ARG A 169 1.36 6.46 16.38
N LEU A 170 1.18 7.27 17.44
CA LEU A 170 0.39 8.50 17.37
C LEU A 170 1.00 9.54 16.41
N GLN A 171 2.28 9.40 16.05
CA GLN A 171 2.96 10.29 15.10
C GLN A 171 2.82 9.84 13.64
N LEU A 172 2.04 8.80 13.34
CA LEU A 172 1.84 8.34 11.96
C LEU A 172 1.30 9.44 11.05
N ASP A 173 0.33 10.21 11.53
CA ASP A 173 -0.30 11.26 10.74
C ASP A 173 0.63 12.46 10.47
N SER A 174 1.66 12.68 11.30
CA SER A 174 2.62 13.77 11.08
C SER A 174 3.71 13.43 10.07
N VAL A 175 3.96 12.13 9.83
CA VAL A 175 4.96 11.67 8.85
C VAL A 175 4.36 11.39 7.48
N LEU A 176 3.03 11.25 7.40
CA LEU A 176 2.31 11.02 6.17
C LEU A 176 1.97 12.35 5.48
N LYS A 177 2.25 12.43 4.19
CA LYS A 177 1.62 13.41 3.31
C LYS A 177 0.40 12.76 2.66
N ILE A 178 -0.78 13.33 2.90
CA ILE A 178 -2.06 12.85 2.38
C ILE A 178 -2.60 13.88 1.39
N GLN A 179 -3.00 13.43 0.21
CA GLN A 179 -3.63 14.25 -0.82
C GLN A 179 -4.91 13.56 -1.33
N GLU A 180 -5.99 14.33 -1.41
CA GLU A 180 -7.29 13.89 -1.93
C GLU A 180 -7.63 14.73 -3.17
N TYR A 181 -8.12 14.06 -4.22
CA TYR A 181 -8.46 14.67 -5.53
C TYR A 181 -9.95 14.58 -5.82
#